data_AF-A0A7I7LDK3-F1
#
_entry.id   AF-A0A7I7LDK3-F1
#
_cell.length_a   1.000
_cell.length_b   1.000
_cell.length_c   1.000
_cell.angle_alpha   90.00
_cell.angle_beta   90.00
_cell.angle_gamma   90.00
#
_symmetry.space_group_name_H-M   'P 1'
#
loop_
_entity.id
_entity.type
_entity.pdbx_description
1 polymer ?
#
loop_
_entity_poly.entity_id
_entity_poly.type
_entity_poly.pdbx_seq_one_letter_code
_entity_poly.pdbx_strand_id
1 'polypeptide(L)'
;MDFQYSDEQTLLRDTTRDLLSRSYDAESRNKIIDTDLGWSRDVWSHLADTGILGLGFEPAEAGQIEIMLVMTEVGRRLAPEPIVHAALAPGAIIAELGNDAQLQLLDEVAAG
;
A
#
# COMPACT_ATOMS: atom_id res chain seq x y z
N MET A 1 -0.25 -16.07 -24.95
CA MET A 1 -0.50 -14.97 -24.00
C MET A 1 -0.28 -15.56 -22.63
N ASP A 2 0.64 -14.99 -21.86
CA ASP A 2 0.93 -15.43 -20.50
C ASP A 2 0.23 -14.48 -19.53
N PHE A 3 -0.49 -15.04 -18.56
CA PHE A 3 -1.23 -14.33 -17.52
C PHE A 3 -0.72 -14.69 -16.12
N GLN A 4 0.37 -15.46 -16.03
CA GLN A 4 1.01 -15.73 -14.76
C GLN A 4 1.70 -14.47 -14.24
N TYR A 5 1.69 -14.29 -12.93
CA TYR A 5 2.47 -13.25 -12.29
C TYR A 5 3.96 -13.58 -12.37
N SER A 6 4.79 -12.53 -12.39
CA SER A 6 6.23 -12.70 -12.17
C SER A 6 6.52 -13.21 -10.75
N ASP A 7 7.76 -13.65 -10.52
CA ASP A 7 8.21 -14.05 -9.18
C ASP A 7 8.16 -12.86 -8.21
N GLU A 8 8.51 -11.65 -8.67
CA GLU A 8 8.46 -10.42 -7.88
C GLU A 8 7.02 -10.04 -7.50
N GLN A 9 6.09 -10.13 -8.46
CA GLN A 9 4.66 -9.92 -8.21
C GLN A 9 4.10 -10.94 -7.21
N THR A 10 4.50 -12.20 -7.35
CA THR A 10 4.12 -13.27 -6.42
C THR A 10 4.65 -12.99 -5.02
N LEU A 11 5.91 -12.58 -4.91
CA LEU A 11 6.54 -12.21 -3.64
C LEU A 11 5.85 -11.01 -2.98
N LEU A 12 5.53 -9.96 -3.74
CA LEU A 12 4.81 -8.78 -3.24
C LEU A 12 3.44 -9.16 -2.69
N ARG A 13 2.67 -9.97 -3.44
CA ARG A 13 1.35 -10.47 -3.01
C ARG A 13 1.48 -11.25 -1.70
N ASP A 14 2.41 -12.20 -1.64
CA ASP A 14 2.54 -13.09 -0.49
C ASP A 14 3.07 -12.34 0.74
N THR A 15 3.97 -11.38 0.56
CA THR A 15 4.46 -10.48 1.63
C THR A 15 3.33 -9.63 2.20
N THR A 16 2.50 -9.02 1.33
CA THR A 16 1.34 -8.22 1.74
C THR A 16 0.33 -9.06 2.50
N ARG A 17 0.04 -10.27 1.99
CA ARG A 17 -0.86 -11.22 2.64
C ARG A 17 -0.38 -11.57 4.05
N ASP A 18 0.89 -11.91 4.19
CA ASP A 18 1.47 -12.34 5.45
C ASP A 18 1.46 -11.20 6.47
N LEU A 19 1.88 -9.99 6.08
CA LEU A 19 1.84 -8.79 6.91
C LEU A 19 0.43 -8.54 7.48
N LEU A 20 -0.57 -8.50 6.59
CA LEU A 20 -1.95 -8.19 7.01
C LEU A 20 -2.59 -9.33 7.80
N SER A 21 -2.27 -10.58 7.47
CA SER A 21 -2.80 -11.74 8.19
C SER A 21 -2.30 -11.85 9.63
N ARG A 22 -1.08 -11.37 9.90
CA ARG A 22 -0.50 -11.29 11.25
C ARG A 22 -1.04 -10.10 12.03
N SER A 23 -1.40 -9.04 11.33
CA SER A 23 -1.88 -7.79 11.91
C SER A 23 -3.38 -7.83 12.24
N TYR A 24 -4.18 -8.51 11.41
CA TYR A 24 -5.63 -8.48 11.48
C TYR A 24 -6.32 -9.84 11.41
N ASP A 25 -7.07 -10.11 12.47
CA ASP A 25 -8.30 -10.89 12.47
C ASP A 25 -9.52 -9.97 12.66
N ALA A 26 -10.72 -10.55 12.71
CA ALA A 26 -11.95 -9.77 12.86
C ALA A 26 -12.00 -8.98 14.17
N GLU A 27 -11.47 -9.52 15.27
CA GLU A 27 -11.53 -8.89 16.58
C GLU A 27 -10.55 -7.72 16.68
N SER A 28 -9.28 -7.94 16.34
CA SER A 28 -8.23 -6.92 16.30
C SER A 28 -8.59 -5.79 15.33
N ARG A 29 -9.12 -6.11 14.15
CA ARG A 29 -9.56 -5.11 13.18
C ARG A 29 -10.71 -4.25 13.70
N ASN A 30 -11.69 -4.84 14.40
CA ASN A 30 -12.77 -4.09 15.03
C ASN A 30 -12.28 -3.19 16.16
N LYS A 31 -11.33 -3.66 16.98
CA LYS A 31 -10.72 -2.81 18.02
C LYS A 31 -10.01 -1.60 17.42
N ILE A 32 -9.30 -1.77 16.29
CA ILE A 32 -8.59 -0.67 15.62
C ILE A 32 -9.54 0.36 15.03
N ILE A 33 -10.61 -0.06 14.34
CA ILE A 33 -11.55 0.91 13.76
C ILE A 33 -12.37 1.69 14.80
N ASP A 34 -12.49 1.17 16.03
CA ASP A 34 -13.14 1.87 17.14
C ASP A 34 -12.21 2.90 17.82
N THR A 35 -10.93 2.96 17.44
CA THR A 35 -10.01 4.01 17.92
C THR A 35 -10.27 5.35 17.23
N ASP A 36 -9.84 6.45 17.86
CA ASP A 36 -9.95 7.80 17.28
C ASP A 36 -9.30 7.93 15.90
N LEU A 37 -8.21 7.19 15.67
CA LEU A 37 -7.50 7.22 14.39
C LEU A 37 -8.20 6.34 13.33
N GLY A 38 -8.87 5.27 13.74
CA GLY A 38 -9.57 4.33 12.87
C GLY A 38 -8.68 3.36 12.09
N TRP A 39 -7.35 3.44 12.24
CA TRP A 39 -6.35 2.57 11.61
C TRP A 39 -5.08 2.46 12.49
N SER A 40 -4.19 1.52 12.18
CA SER A 40 -3.00 1.25 12.98
C SER A 40 -1.74 1.92 12.43
N ARG A 41 -1.09 2.76 13.25
CA ARG A 41 0.22 3.36 12.91
C ARG A 41 1.31 2.31 12.71
N ASP A 42 1.27 1.23 13.48
CA ASP A 42 2.26 0.17 13.38
C ASP A 42 2.12 -0.57 12.04
N VAL A 43 0.88 -0.85 11.61
CA VAL A 43 0.65 -1.48 10.29
C VAL A 43 1.06 -0.53 9.17
N TRP A 44 0.73 0.76 9.28
CA TRP A 44 1.15 1.77 8.31
C TRP A 44 2.67 1.84 8.15
N SER A 45 3.41 1.85 9.26
CA SER A 45 4.88 1.82 9.23
C SER A 45 5.40 0.58 8.51
N HIS A 46 4.84 -0.60 8.76
CA HIS A 46 5.26 -1.82 8.04
C HIS A 46 4.92 -1.77 6.54
N LEU A 47 3.83 -1.11 6.14
CA LEU A 47 3.51 -0.89 4.73
C LEU A 47 4.54 0.06 4.07
N ALA A 48 4.99 1.09 4.78
CA ALA A 48 6.06 1.96 4.32
C ALA A 48 7.39 1.19 4.18
N ASP A 49 7.79 0.43 5.21
CA ASP A 49 9.04 -0.34 5.24
C ASP A 49 9.11 -1.40 4.13
N THR A 50 7.96 -1.93 3.69
CA THR A 50 7.85 -2.89 2.59
C THR A 50 7.78 -2.22 1.21
N GLY A 51 7.78 -0.89 1.15
CA GLY A 51 7.70 -0.11 -0.09
C GLY A 51 6.31 -0.01 -0.70
N ILE A 52 5.27 -0.51 -0.01
CA ILE A 52 3.90 -0.55 -0.54
C ILE A 52 3.34 0.85 -0.78
N LEU A 53 3.68 1.82 0.08
CA LEU A 53 3.16 3.19 -0.03
C LEU A 53 3.74 3.98 -1.21
N GLY A 54 4.84 3.52 -1.80
CA GLY A 54 5.49 4.13 -2.97
C GLY A 54 5.09 3.52 -4.32
N LEU A 55 4.22 2.51 -4.33
CA LEU A 55 3.82 1.85 -5.58
C LEU A 55 3.17 2.85 -6.54
N GLY A 56 3.56 2.79 -7.82
CA GLY A 56 3.02 3.66 -8.87
C GLY A 56 3.72 5.01 -9.03
N PHE A 57 4.70 5.36 -8.18
CA PHE A 57 5.45 6.62 -8.34
C PHE A 57 6.44 6.54 -9.49
N GLU A 58 6.95 5.34 -9.76
CA GLU A 58 7.73 5.01 -10.95
C GLU A 58 7.01 3.91 -11.74
N PRO A 59 6.11 4.28 -12.68
CA PRO A 59 5.25 3.32 -13.37
C PRO A 59 6.01 2.25 -14.19
N ALA A 60 7.29 2.47 -14.49
CA ALA A 60 8.15 1.52 -15.18
C ALA A 60 8.64 0.38 -14.27
N GLU A 61 8.65 0.57 -12.95
CA GLU A 61 9.17 -0.40 -11.98
C GLU A 61 8.06 -1.09 -11.20
N ALA A 62 7.09 -0.33 -10.68
CA ALA A 62 5.99 -0.85 -9.88
C ALA A 62 4.69 -0.16 -10.28
N GLY A 63 3.87 -0.84 -11.07
CA GLY A 63 2.73 -0.26 -11.76
C GLY A 63 1.38 -0.73 -11.23
N GLN A 64 0.39 -0.72 -12.12
CA GLN A 64 -1.00 -1.02 -11.78
C GLN A 64 -1.24 -2.48 -11.36
N ILE A 65 -0.39 -3.42 -11.83
CA ILE A 65 -0.52 -4.83 -11.46
C ILE A 65 -0.12 -5.02 -9.99
N GLU A 66 0.99 -4.41 -9.57
CA GLU A 66 1.49 -4.45 -8.20
C GLU A 66 0.48 -3.80 -7.24
N ILE A 67 -0.07 -2.62 -7.61
CA ILE A 67 -1.15 -1.97 -6.86
C ILE A 67 -2.37 -2.88 -6.74
N MET A 68 -2.80 -3.52 -7.83
CA MET A 68 -3.94 -4.44 -7.83
C MET A 68 -3.71 -5.63 -6.89
N LEU A 69 -2.49 -6.21 -6.90
CA LEU A 69 -2.12 -7.32 -6.04
C LEU A 69 -2.19 -6.94 -4.57
N VAL A 70 -1.58 -5.81 -4.19
CA VAL A 70 -1.63 -5.30 -2.82
C VAL A 70 -3.07 -5.03 -2.40
N MET A 71 -3.82 -4.28 -3.19
CA MET A 71 -5.20 -3.90 -2.84
C MET A 71 -6.14 -5.11 -2.74
N THR A 72 -5.86 -6.18 -3.48
CA THR A 72 -6.59 -7.45 -3.33
C THR A 72 -6.37 -8.05 -1.93
N GLU A 73 -5.13 -8.10 -1.45
CA GLU A 73 -4.81 -8.65 -0.13
C GLU A 73 -5.28 -7.73 1.01
N VAL A 74 -5.22 -6.41 0.83
CA VAL A 74 -5.85 -5.40 1.71
C VAL A 74 -7.35 -5.68 1.87
N GLY A 75 -8.05 -5.87 0.75
CA GLY A 75 -9.48 -6.20 0.75
C GLY A 75 -9.80 -7.53 1.44
N ARG A 76 -8.95 -8.56 1.29
CA ARG A 76 -9.13 -9.86 1.96
C ARG A 76 -9.12 -9.77 3.48
N ARG A 77 -8.42 -8.79 4.05
CA ARG A 77 -8.34 -8.54 5.50
C ARG A 77 -9.23 -7.39 5.98
N LEU A 78 -9.88 -6.67 5.06
CA LEU A 78 -10.59 -5.42 5.37
C LEU A 78 -9.72 -4.47 6.18
N ALA A 79 -8.43 -4.42 5.83
CA ALA A 79 -7.43 -3.63 6.53
C ALA A 79 -7.83 -2.15 6.47
N PRO A 80 -7.89 -1.43 7.60
CA PRO A 80 -8.46 -0.09 7.66
C PRO A 80 -7.49 1.01 7.22
N GLU A 81 -6.25 0.67 6.86
CA GLU A 81 -5.22 1.64 6.49
C GLU A 81 -5.65 2.47 5.27
N PRO A 82 -5.41 3.80 5.29
CA PRO A 82 -5.83 4.70 4.23
C PRO A 82 -4.92 4.65 2.99
N ILE A 83 -4.46 3.45 2.57
CA ILE A 83 -3.41 3.22 1.55
C ILE A 83 -3.70 4.02 0.27
N VAL A 84 -4.92 3.90 -0.26
CA VAL A 84 -5.30 4.60 -1.49
C VAL A 84 -5.40 6.11 -1.27
N HIS A 85 -6.08 6.53 -0.20
CA HIS A 85 -6.45 7.93 -0.02
C HIS A 85 -5.28 8.80 0.48
N ALA A 86 -4.36 8.22 1.24
CA ALA A 86 -3.24 8.92 1.84
C ALA A 86 -1.93 8.77 1.05
N ALA A 87 -1.73 7.65 0.34
CA ALA A 87 -0.47 7.39 -0.37
C ALA A 87 -0.65 7.23 -1.89
N LEU A 88 -1.29 6.15 -2.33
CA LEU A 88 -1.23 5.75 -3.74
C LEU A 88 -1.91 6.74 -4.69
N ALA A 89 -3.13 7.20 -4.38
CA ALA A 89 -3.85 8.13 -5.24
C ALA A 89 -3.22 9.53 -5.29
N PRO A 90 -2.93 10.21 -4.17
CA PRO A 90 -2.27 11.52 -4.22
C PRO A 90 -0.85 11.41 -4.80
N GLY A 91 -0.11 10.37 -4.45
CA GLY A 91 1.25 10.15 -4.96
C GLY A 91 1.28 9.88 -6.46
N ALA A 92 0.36 9.09 -7.01
CA ALA A 92 0.26 8.89 -8.46
C ALA A 92 -0.04 10.20 -9.21
N ILE A 93 -0.92 11.05 -8.67
CA ILE A 93 -1.22 12.36 -9.25
C ILE A 93 0.02 13.27 -9.23
N ILE A 94 0.78 13.28 -8.12
CA ILE A 94 2.02 14.04 -8.01
C ILE A 94 3.07 13.51 -8.98
N ALA A 95 3.24 12.19 -9.09
CA ALA A 95 4.19 11.58 -10.00
C ALA A 95 3.89 11.92 -11.48
N GLU A 96 2.61 11.98 -11.85
CA GLU A 96 2.21 12.26 -13.24
C GLU A 96 2.19 13.77 -13.57
N LEU A 97 1.75 14.62 -12.63
CA LEU A 97 1.42 16.03 -12.92
C LEU A 97 2.18 17.05 -12.05
N GLY A 98 3.02 16.58 -11.14
CA GLY A 98 3.71 17.42 -10.16
C GLY A 98 4.79 18.31 -10.78
N ASN A 99 4.97 19.49 -10.19
CA ASN A 99 6.17 20.29 -10.40
C ASN A 99 7.34 19.78 -9.53
N ASP A 100 8.55 20.31 -9.74
CA ASP A 100 9.77 19.91 -9.02
C ASP A 100 9.61 19.91 -7.49
N ALA A 101 8.89 20.88 -6.92
CA ALA A 101 8.68 20.97 -5.48
C ALA A 101 7.67 19.92 -4.97
N GLN A 102 6.69 19.54 -5.79
CA GLN A 102 5.71 18.50 -5.45
C GLN A 102 6.31 17.10 -5.59
N LEU A 103 7.16 16.87 -6.59
CA LEU A 103 7.84 15.59 -6.78
C LEU A 103 8.72 15.22 -5.57
N GLN A 104 9.31 16.21 -4.90
CA GLN A 104 10.07 16.00 -3.66
C GLN A 104 9.23 15.43 -2.51
N LEU A 105 7.90 15.56 -2.56
CA LEU A 105 7.01 15.02 -1.52
C LEU A 105 6.82 13.51 -1.65
N LEU A 106 7.13 12.91 -2.81
CA LEU A 106 6.91 11.47 -3.03
C LEU A 106 7.72 10.60 -2.07
N ASP A 107 8.93 11.02 -1.72
CA ASP A 107 9.78 10.32 -0.73
C ASP A 107 9.12 10.32 0.65
N GLU A 108 8.52 11.45 1.05
CA GLU A 108 7.80 11.56 2.33
C GLU A 108 6.53 10.70 2.33
N VAL A 109 5.80 10.66 1.21
CA VAL A 109 4.61 9.81 1.08
C VAL A 109 4.97 8.32 1.13
N ALA A 110 6.03 7.90 0.45
CA ALA A 110 6.49 6.52 0.44
C ALA A 110 6.99 6.07 1.82
N ALA A 111 7.53 7.00 2.62
CA ALA A 111 8.03 6.75 3.98
C ALA A 111 6.92 6.62 5.05
N GLY A 112 5.68 7.00 4.73
CA GLY A 112 4.51 6.80 5.59
C GLY A 112 4.16 7.95 6.53
#